data_AF-A0A382NQL3-F1
#
_entry.id   AF-A0A382NQL3-F1
#
_cell.length_a   1.000
_cell.length_b   1.000
_cell.length_c   1.000
_cell.angle_alpha   90.00
_cell.angle_beta   90.00
_cell.angle_gamma   90.00
#
_symmetry.space_group_name_H-M   'P 1'
#
loop_
_entity.id
_entity.type
_entity.pdbx_description
1 polymer ?
#
loop_
_entity_poly.entity_id
_entity_poly.type
_entity_poly.pdbx_seq_one_letter_code
_entity_poly.pdbx_strand_id
1 'polypeptide(L)'
;MKQMRSADALGLTLLRLDGRGYKAYKEIRGVYDFGDFVLDIEHVQGDPFAQPSRVSVQVSPESAGLPSWAYSGRLVQRASADYLNRVLCRRLSEHEARCGSGKSGVFELLRPGQQILERTSLRVAPSGAVTARFRVGLPAHGRRIAGRAAAEMFEEALANAVNAALLGAAHDLEALERHCQAAEDSAALRGQLEERGLVAFVADGARLPRRSGVDDRPSGGEVIAFESPGSLRVTLDTPHNGPVHGLGVPKGITLIVGGGYHGKSTLLRAIERGYLDHIPGDGREQVVSLGEAVKIRAEDGRSVVGTDISMFIENLPGGEDTTRFSTT
;
A
#
# COMPACT_ATOMS: atom_id res chain seq x y z
N MET A 1 -2.64 10.69 30.66
CA MET A 1 -2.65 9.45 29.86
C MET A 1 -4.06 8.87 29.93
N LYS A 2 -4.64 8.37 28.82
CA LYS A 2 -5.95 7.69 28.88
C LYS A 2 -5.79 6.47 29.80
N GLN A 3 -6.74 6.24 30.71
CA GLN A 3 -6.73 5.03 31.54
C GLN A 3 -6.87 3.79 30.64
N MET A 4 -5.89 2.89 30.72
CA MET A 4 -5.90 1.60 30.03
C MET A 4 -6.85 0.63 30.75
N ARG A 5 -7.71 -0.06 30.00
CA ARG A 5 -8.71 -1.01 30.49
C ARG A 5 -8.41 -2.40 29.92
N SER A 6 -8.94 -3.48 30.50
CA SER A 6 -8.77 -4.83 29.93
C SER A 6 -9.70 -5.08 28.74
N ALA A 7 -9.37 -6.08 27.91
CA ALA A 7 -10.26 -6.60 26.87
C ALA A 7 -11.62 -7.05 27.45
N ASP A 8 -11.64 -7.78 28.57
CA ASP A 8 -12.88 -8.20 29.25
C ASP A 8 -13.77 -7.01 29.63
N ALA A 9 -13.17 -5.87 30.03
CA ALA A 9 -13.92 -4.67 30.34
C ALA A 9 -14.58 -4.06 29.10
N LEU A 10 -13.97 -4.18 27.92
CA LEU A 10 -14.59 -3.81 26.65
C LEU A 10 -15.78 -4.72 26.34
N GLY A 11 -15.62 -6.04 26.45
CA GLY A 11 -16.70 -7.03 26.27
C GLY A 11 -17.90 -6.78 27.16
N LEU A 12 -17.68 -6.68 28.46
CA LEU A 12 -18.73 -6.37 29.45
C LEU A 12 -19.42 -5.04 29.15
N THR A 13 -18.67 -4.04 28.70
CA THR A 13 -19.25 -2.75 28.28
C THR A 13 -20.15 -2.93 27.06
N LEU A 14 -19.70 -3.66 26.04
CA LEU A 14 -20.46 -3.90 24.81
C LEU A 14 -21.74 -4.69 25.08
N LEU A 15 -21.67 -5.74 25.91
CA LEU A 15 -22.85 -6.51 26.34
C LEU A 15 -23.86 -5.65 27.11
N ARG A 16 -23.39 -4.75 27.98
CA ARG A 16 -24.25 -3.79 28.71
C ARG A 16 -24.89 -2.75 27.77
N LEU A 17 -24.24 -2.42 26.66
CA LEU A 17 -24.75 -1.47 25.68
C LEU A 17 -25.77 -2.09 24.71
N ASP A 18 -25.92 -3.42 24.69
CA ASP A 18 -26.81 -4.13 23.79
C ASP A 18 -28.25 -3.59 23.84
N GLY A 19 -28.84 -3.34 22.67
CA GLY A 19 -30.19 -2.79 22.51
C GLY A 19 -30.35 -1.29 22.85
N ARG A 20 -29.33 -0.62 23.42
CA ARG A 20 -29.37 0.83 23.68
C ARG A 20 -29.28 1.64 22.38
N GLY A 21 -29.59 2.93 22.45
CA GLY A 21 -29.44 3.84 21.32
C GLY A 21 -27.98 4.00 20.89
N TYR A 22 -27.74 4.05 19.57
CA TYR A 22 -26.40 3.97 18.97
C TYR A 22 -25.37 4.97 19.52
N LYS A 23 -25.80 6.17 19.93
CA LYS A 23 -24.93 7.18 20.54
C LYS A 23 -24.19 6.68 21.79
N ALA A 24 -24.71 5.65 22.46
CA ALA A 24 -24.09 5.08 23.65
C ALA A 24 -22.77 4.35 23.35
N TYR A 25 -22.48 3.98 22.09
CA TYR A 25 -21.17 3.46 21.71
C TYR A 25 -20.02 4.41 22.07
N LYS A 26 -20.26 5.72 22.22
CA LYS A 26 -19.22 6.67 22.66
C LYS A 26 -18.54 6.28 23.98
N GLU A 27 -19.21 5.47 24.82
CA GLU A 27 -18.65 4.94 26.06
C GLU A 27 -17.45 3.99 25.83
N ILE A 28 -17.36 3.33 24.67
CA ILE A 28 -16.25 2.41 24.37
C ILE A 28 -14.98 3.13 23.94
N ARG A 29 -14.99 4.46 23.76
CA ARG A 29 -13.78 5.20 23.41
C ARG A 29 -12.72 5.03 24.50
N GLY A 30 -11.52 4.59 24.15
CA GLY A 30 -10.49 4.26 25.14
C GLY A 30 -9.39 3.37 24.60
N VAL A 31 -8.44 3.07 25.48
CA VAL A 31 -7.33 2.16 25.23
C VAL A 31 -7.57 0.87 26.01
N TYR A 32 -7.45 -0.26 25.33
CA TYR A 32 -7.72 -1.59 25.85
C TYR A 32 -6.52 -2.50 25.66
N ASP A 33 -6.13 -3.17 26.72
CA ASP A 33 -5.08 -4.16 26.76
C ASP A 33 -5.66 -5.55 26.46
N PHE A 34 -5.20 -6.16 25.38
CA PHE A 34 -5.54 -7.51 24.95
C PHE A 34 -4.43 -8.52 25.30
N GLY A 35 -3.45 -8.11 26.10
CA GLY A 35 -2.28 -8.92 26.45
C GLY A 35 -1.20 -8.83 25.37
N ASP A 36 -1.44 -9.43 24.21
CA ASP A 36 -0.46 -9.47 23.12
C ASP A 36 -0.37 -8.16 22.33
N PHE A 37 -1.43 -7.36 22.38
CA PHE A 37 -1.53 -6.07 21.71
C PHE A 37 -2.42 -5.09 22.48
N VAL A 38 -2.31 -3.80 22.11
CA VAL A 38 -3.12 -2.73 22.67
C VAL A 38 -4.02 -2.15 21.58
N LEU A 39 -5.32 -2.07 21.85
CA LEU A 39 -6.33 -1.45 20.99
C LEU A 39 -6.66 -0.03 21.48
N ASP A 40 -6.46 1.00 20.65
CA ASP A 40 -7.03 2.35 20.89
C ASP A 40 -8.25 2.57 19.98
N ILE A 41 -9.42 2.72 20.59
CA ILE A 41 -10.62 3.20 19.93
C ILE A 41 -10.60 4.73 19.98
N GLU A 42 -10.01 5.33 18.95
CA GLU A 42 -9.71 6.76 18.90
C GLU A 42 -10.97 7.61 18.69
N HIS A 43 -11.83 7.16 17.78
CA HIS A 43 -13.06 7.83 17.39
C HIS A 43 -14.17 6.81 17.17
N VAL A 44 -15.33 7.09 17.77
CA VAL A 44 -16.54 6.26 17.63
C VAL A 44 -17.54 6.96 16.71
N GLN A 45 -17.99 6.26 15.68
CA GLN A 45 -18.96 6.79 14.72
C GLN A 45 -20.29 7.15 15.39
N GLY A 46 -20.89 8.28 14.97
CA GLY A 46 -22.11 8.82 15.60
C GLY A 46 -23.41 8.14 15.17
N ASP A 47 -23.39 7.42 14.05
CA ASP A 47 -24.53 6.73 13.45
C ASP A 47 -24.03 5.50 12.64
N PRO A 48 -24.82 4.42 12.47
CA PRO A 48 -24.41 3.21 11.73
C PRO A 48 -24.10 3.44 10.23
N PHE A 49 -24.62 4.52 9.65
CA PHE A 49 -24.39 4.87 8.24
C PHE A 49 -23.26 5.88 8.05
N ALA A 50 -22.66 6.36 9.15
CA ALA A 50 -21.55 7.30 9.11
C ALA A 50 -20.23 6.62 8.71
N GLN A 51 -19.16 7.42 8.62
CA GLN A 51 -17.83 6.86 8.44
C GLN A 51 -17.44 5.99 9.67
N PRO A 52 -16.93 4.76 9.45
CA PRO A 52 -16.60 3.84 10.53
C PRO A 52 -15.63 4.37 11.58
N SER A 53 -15.79 3.82 12.79
CA SER A 53 -15.00 4.15 13.98
C SER A 53 -13.52 3.93 13.69
N ARG A 54 -12.67 4.89 14.08
CA ARG A 54 -11.23 4.79 13.84
C ARG A 54 -10.56 4.09 15.00
N VAL A 55 -9.81 3.04 14.70
CA VAL A 55 -9.07 2.26 15.68
C VAL A 55 -7.61 2.14 15.29
N SER A 56 -6.75 1.95 16.27
CA SER A 56 -5.38 1.53 16.07
C SER A 56 -5.02 0.36 16.98
N VAL A 57 -4.18 -0.53 16.46
CA VAL A 57 -3.61 -1.66 17.18
C VAL A 57 -2.11 -1.44 17.28
N GLN A 58 -1.57 -1.57 18.49
CA GLN A 58 -0.14 -1.49 18.78
C GLN A 58 0.33 -2.83 19.31
N VAL A 59 1.36 -3.38 18.66
CA VAL A 59 2.02 -4.62 19.07
C VAL A 59 3.43 -4.27 19.48
N SER A 60 3.85 -4.68 20.68
CA SER A 60 5.21 -4.43 21.16
C SER A 60 6.23 -5.22 20.34
N PRO A 61 7.51 -4.85 20.36
CA PRO A 61 8.56 -5.62 19.69
C PRO A 61 8.58 -7.10 20.09
N GLU A 62 8.37 -7.39 21.37
CA GLU A 62 8.42 -8.74 21.94
C GLU A 62 7.28 -9.61 21.37
N SER A 63 6.05 -9.09 21.39
CA SER A 63 4.88 -9.79 20.84
C SER A 63 4.92 -9.88 19.31
N ALA A 64 5.40 -8.82 18.64
CA ALA A 64 5.53 -8.80 17.19
C ALA A 64 6.54 -9.84 16.70
N GLY A 65 7.59 -10.11 17.50
CA GLY A 65 8.56 -11.17 17.23
C GLY A 65 9.23 -11.08 15.86
N LEU A 66 9.31 -9.87 15.29
CA LEU A 66 9.95 -9.67 14.00
C LEU A 66 11.45 -9.89 14.13
N PRO A 67 12.09 -10.61 13.19
CA PRO A 67 13.54 -10.73 13.20
C PRO A 67 14.18 -9.38 12.92
N SER A 68 15.39 -9.15 13.45
CA SER A 68 16.06 -7.84 13.37
C SER A 68 16.29 -7.33 11.96
N TRP A 69 16.48 -8.25 11.00
CA TRP A 69 16.61 -7.89 9.59
C TRP A 69 15.34 -7.23 9.04
N ALA A 70 14.14 -7.57 9.53
CA ALA A 70 12.86 -7.07 9.02
C ALA A 70 12.61 -5.58 9.35
N TYR A 71 13.48 -4.94 10.12
CA TYR A 71 13.40 -3.52 10.46
C TYR A 71 14.75 -2.81 10.49
N SER A 72 15.79 -3.40 9.87
CA SER A 72 17.17 -2.92 9.86
C SER A 72 17.37 -1.57 9.14
N GLY A 73 16.43 -1.15 8.28
CA GLY A 73 16.48 0.11 7.56
C GLY A 73 15.11 0.55 7.04
N ARG A 74 14.99 1.80 6.60
CA ARG A 74 13.70 2.38 6.18
C ARG A 74 13.04 1.62 5.02
N LEU A 75 13.85 1.13 4.07
CA LEU A 75 13.38 0.32 2.95
C LEU A 75 12.73 -0.98 3.43
N VAL A 76 13.43 -1.72 4.30
CA VAL A 76 12.95 -2.99 4.84
C VAL A 76 11.76 -2.77 5.77
N GLN A 77 11.78 -1.73 6.62
CA GLN A 77 10.61 -1.34 7.43
C GLN A 77 9.37 -1.08 6.58
N ARG A 78 9.53 -0.40 5.43
CA ARG A 78 8.45 -0.17 4.47
C ARG A 78 7.94 -1.48 3.86
N ALA A 79 8.83 -2.36 3.42
CA ALA A 79 8.47 -3.64 2.82
C ALA A 79 7.79 -4.58 3.83
N SER A 80 8.33 -4.71 5.04
CA SER A 80 7.71 -5.44 6.15
C SER A 80 6.33 -4.88 6.49
N ALA A 81 6.18 -3.55 6.56
CA ALA A 81 4.89 -2.93 6.83
C ALA A 81 3.87 -3.20 5.70
N ASP A 82 4.30 -3.18 4.44
CA ASP A 82 3.43 -3.51 3.30
C ASP A 82 2.98 -4.98 3.36
N TYR A 83 3.92 -5.90 3.59
CA TYR A 83 3.63 -7.33 3.76
C TYR A 83 2.63 -7.60 4.89
N LEU A 84 2.91 -7.12 6.10
CA LEU A 84 2.04 -7.32 7.26
C LEU A 84 0.65 -6.71 7.04
N ASN A 85 0.55 -5.55 6.35
CA ASN A 85 -0.75 -4.96 6.04
C ASN A 85 -1.57 -5.86 5.09
N ARG A 86 -0.92 -6.52 4.12
CA ARG A 86 -1.59 -7.49 3.25
C ARG A 86 -2.06 -8.72 4.01
N VAL A 87 -1.24 -9.24 4.92
CA VAL A 87 -1.61 -10.36 5.80
C VAL A 87 -2.80 -9.98 6.66
N LEU A 88 -2.75 -8.83 7.35
CA LEU A 88 -3.84 -8.34 8.19
C LEU A 88 -5.13 -8.12 7.39
N CYS A 89 -5.05 -7.50 6.20
CA CYS A 89 -6.21 -7.33 5.32
C CYS A 89 -6.86 -8.67 4.94
N ARG A 90 -6.06 -9.69 4.64
CA ARG A 90 -6.55 -11.04 4.33
C ARG A 90 -7.22 -11.68 5.54
N ARG A 91 -6.57 -11.66 6.71
CA ARG A 91 -7.13 -12.20 7.97
C ARG A 91 -8.44 -11.54 8.36
N LEU A 92 -8.51 -10.20 8.32
CA LEU A 92 -9.76 -9.50 8.65
C LEU A 92 -10.87 -9.73 7.60
N SER A 93 -10.51 -9.97 6.33
CA SER A 93 -11.50 -10.31 5.29
C SER A 93 -12.12 -11.70 5.51
N GLU A 94 -11.40 -12.64 6.14
CA GLU A 94 -11.92 -13.97 6.50
C GLU A 94 -13.04 -13.88 7.56
N HIS A 95 -13.05 -12.79 8.34
CA HIS A 95 -14.04 -12.52 9.38
C HIS A 95 -15.05 -11.42 9.01
N GLU A 96 -15.05 -10.91 7.78
CA GLU A 96 -16.05 -9.94 7.32
C GLU A 96 -17.43 -10.60 7.20
N ALA A 97 -18.23 -10.52 8.25
CA ALA A 97 -19.64 -10.88 8.25
C ALA A 97 -20.47 -9.60 8.31
N ARG A 98 -21.04 -9.15 7.18
CA ARG A 98 -22.01 -8.04 7.19
C ARG A 98 -23.21 -8.43 8.06
N CYS A 99 -23.30 -7.86 9.25
CA CYS A 99 -24.34 -8.19 10.22
C CYS A 99 -25.19 -6.95 10.53
N GLY A 100 -26.45 -6.91 10.10
CA GLY A 100 -27.36 -5.80 10.41
C GLY A 100 -27.33 -4.64 9.41
N SER A 101 -27.39 -3.39 9.90
CA SER A 101 -27.64 -2.20 9.06
C SER A 101 -26.37 -1.42 8.73
N GLY A 102 -26.33 -0.77 7.56
CA GLY A 102 -25.24 0.15 7.18
C GLY A 102 -23.90 -0.57 7.00
N LYS A 103 -22.87 -0.08 7.70
CA LYS A 103 -21.50 -0.65 7.65
C LYS A 103 -21.21 -1.64 8.79
N SER A 104 -22.25 -2.15 9.43
CA SER A 104 -22.12 -3.08 10.57
C SER A 104 -21.38 -4.37 10.18
N GLY A 105 -20.44 -4.79 11.01
CA GLY A 105 -19.70 -6.04 10.78
C GLY A 105 -18.48 -5.92 9.87
N VAL A 106 -18.10 -4.71 9.44
CA VAL A 106 -17.05 -4.49 8.43
C VAL A 106 -15.78 -3.91 9.05
N PHE A 107 -14.64 -4.48 8.67
CA PHE A 107 -13.32 -3.87 8.86
C PHE A 107 -12.91 -3.11 7.60
N GLU A 108 -12.80 -1.79 7.67
CA GLU A 108 -12.32 -0.97 6.56
C GLU A 108 -10.82 -0.72 6.70
N LEU A 109 -10.03 -1.53 5.97
CA LEU A 109 -8.58 -1.37 5.85
C LEU A 109 -8.18 -0.76 4.51
N LEU A 110 -7.04 -0.07 4.49
CA LEU A 110 -6.38 0.30 3.25
C LEU A 110 -5.75 -0.96 2.64
N ARG A 111 -6.41 -1.50 1.61
CA ARG A 111 -5.94 -2.64 0.81
C ARG A 111 -4.85 -2.17 -0.15
N PRO A 112 -3.57 -2.58 0.03
CA PRO A 112 -2.49 -2.13 -0.85
C PRO A 112 -2.66 -2.62 -2.28
N GLY A 113 -2.28 -1.80 -3.26
CA GLY A 113 -2.15 -2.18 -4.67
C GLY A 113 -0.90 -3.04 -4.92
N GLN A 114 -0.36 -2.97 -6.13
CA GLN A 114 0.84 -3.74 -6.50
C GLN A 114 2.16 -3.12 -6.01
N GLN A 115 2.13 -1.84 -5.64
CA GLN A 115 3.32 -1.09 -5.21
C GLN A 115 3.53 -1.16 -3.70
N ILE A 116 4.80 -1.30 -3.31
CA ILE A 116 5.27 -1.25 -1.93
C ILE A 116 5.51 0.23 -1.57
N LEU A 117 4.58 0.81 -0.81
CA LEU A 117 4.63 2.22 -0.41
C LEU A 117 4.66 2.36 1.10
N GLU A 118 5.31 3.42 1.57
CA GLU A 118 5.22 3.83 2.96
C GLU A 118 3.79 4.33 3.24
N ARG A 119 3.13 3.77 4.25
CA ARG A 119 1.73 4.09 4.58
C ARG A 119 1.55 4.33 6.06
N THR A 120 0.42 4.92 6.43
CA THR A 120 0.00 5.10 7.82
C THR A 120 -0.90 3.98 8.32
N SER A 121 -1.45 3.16 7.40
CA SER A 121 -2.31 2.02 7.70
C SER A 121 -1.59 0.91 8.45
N LEU A 122 -0.30 0.71 8.18
CA LEU A 122 0.56 -0.13 9.01
C LEU A 122 1.99 0.43 8.99
N ARG A 123 2.64 0.40 10.15
CA ARG A 123 4.04 0.81 10.31
C ARG A 123 4.79 -0.19 11.17
N VAL A 124 6.04 -0.42 10.78
CA VAL A 124 7.04 -1.12 11.59
C VAL A 124 8.05 -0.07 12.05
N ALA A 125 8.25 0.05 13.35
CA ALA A 125 9.22 0.97 13.94
C ALA A 125 10.64 0.39 13.86
N PRO A 126 11.69 1.22 14.03
CA PRO A 126 13.07 0.74 14.14
C PRO A 126 13.31 -0.21 15.32
N SER A 127 12.42 -0.22 16.32
CA SER A 127 12.45 -1.19 17.43
C SER A 127 11.82 -2.54 17.10
N GLY A 128 11.18 -2.70 15.93
CA GLY A 128 10.36 -3.86 15.60
C GLY A 128 8.90 -3.76 16.06
N ALA A 129 8.51 -2.67 16.76
CA ALA A 129 7.12 -2.46 17.17
C ALA A 129 6.21 -2.25 15.94
N VAL A 130 5.01 -2.83 15.96
CA VAL A 130 4.06 -2.75 14.85
C VAL A 130 2.86 -1.89 15.24
N THR A 131 2.44 -0.99 14.37
CA THR A 131 1.21 -0.21 14.55
C THR A 131 0.33 -0.34 13.32
N ALA A 132 -0.88 -0.88 13.48
CA ALA A 132 -1.90 -0.93 12.46
C ALA A 132 -3.01 0.09 12.72
N ARG A 133 -3.55 0.71 11.67
CA ARG A 133 -4.64 1.69 11.72
C ARG A 133 -5.68 1.35 10.67
N PHE A 134 -6.92 1.22 11.10
CA PHE A 134 -8.04 0.90 10.23
C PHE A 134 -9.33 1.40 10.87
N ARG A 135 -10.47 1.07 10.26
CA ARG A 135 -11.77 1.43 10.81
C ARG A 135 -12.65 0.22 11.03
N VAL A 136 -13.53 0.33 12.02
CA VAL A 136 -14.45 -0.73 12.42
C VAL A 136 -15.88 -0.19 12.34
N GLY A 137 -16.69 -0.87 11.53
CA GLY A 137 -18.12 -0.63 11.44
C GLY A 137 -18.86 -1.31 12.59
N LEU A 138 -19.09 -0.55 13.66
CA LEU A 138 -19.74 -1.04 14.88
C LEU A 138 -21.15 -1.62 14.59
N PRO A 139 -21.42 -2.87 15.01
CA PRO A 139 -22.69 -3.53 14.73
C PRO A 139 -23.94 -2.83 15.27
N ALA A 140 -25.00 -2.81 14.46
CA ALA A 140 -26.31 -2.27 14.84
C ALA A 140 -27.50 -2.86 14.06
N HIS A 141 -28.67 -2.85 14.71
CA HIS A 141 -29.97 -3.08 14.09
C HIS A 141 -30.76 -1.77 14.04
N GLY A 142 -30.83 -1.14 12.86
CA GLY A 142 -31.26 0.24 12.76
C GLY A 142 -30.35 1.13 13.60
N ARG A 143 -30.91 1.94 14.51
CA ARG A 143 -30.15 2.80 15.45
C ARG A 143 -29.98 2.21 16.85
N ARG A 144 -30.15 0.89 16.99
CA ARG A 144 -29.91 0.17 18.25
C ARG A 144 -28.62 -0.62 18.16
N ILE A 145 -27.83 -0.57 19.23
CA ILE A 145 -26.55 -1.26 19.36
C ILE A 145 -26.78 -2.77 19.33
N ALA A 146 -26.04 -3.48 18.48
CA ALA A 146 -25.95 -4.95 18.52
C ALA A 146 -24.68 -5.31 19.34
N GLY A 147 -24.79 -5.20 20.66
CA GLY A 147 -23.66 -5.25 21.59
C GLY A 147 -23.00 -6.62 21.65
N ARG A 148 -23.78 -7.70 21.52
CA ARG A 148 -23.25 -9.08 21.44
C ARG A 148 -22.38 -9.29 20.21
N ALA A 149 -22.88 -8.90 19.04
CA ALA A 149 -22.12 -8.97 17.78
C ALA A 149 -20.88 -8.06 17.82
N ALA A 150 -20.96 -6.92 18.50
CA ALA A 150 -19.81 -6.05 18.69
C ALA A 150 -18.75 -6.69 19.61
N ALA A 151 -19.16 -7.36 20.69
CA ALA A 151 -18.24 -8.08 21.57
C ALA A 151 -17.50 -9.18 20.79
N GLU A 152 -18.24 -10.04 20.08
CA GLU A 152 -17.68 -11.09 19.21
C GLU A 152 -16.71 -10.51 18.15
N MET A 153 -17.08 -9.38 17.53
CA MET A 153 -16.22 -8.70 16.56
C MET A 153 -14.86 -8.27 17.16
N PHE A 154 -14.83 -7.78 18.40
CA PHE A 154 -13.58 -7.33 19.03
C PHE A 154 -12.80 -8.47 19.69
N GLU A 155 -13.47 -9.33 20.44
CA GLU A 155 -12.86 -10.39 21.25
C GLU A 155 -12.44 -11.59 20.40
N GLU A 156 -13.16 -11.90 19.34
CA GLU A 156 -12.85 -13.04 18.47
C GLU A 156 -12.28 -12.58 17.14
N ALA A 157 -13.08 -11.88 16.32
CA ALA A 157 -12.68 -11.59 14.94
C ALA A 157 -11.41 -10.70 14.86
N LEU A 158 -11.39 -9.59 15.61
CA LEU A 158 -10.24 -8.70 15.63
C LEU A 158 -9.03 -9.36 16.30
N ALA A 159 -9.20 -9.94 17.49
CA ALA A 159 -8.10 -10.56 18.22
C ALA A 159 -7.46 -11.69 17.43
N ASN A 160 -8.25 -12.60 16.85
CA ASN A 160 -7.73 -13.69 16.02
C ASN A 160 -6.99 -13.17 14.78
N ALA A 161 -7.54 -12.15 14.11
CA ALA A 161 -6.91 -11.60 12.92
C ALA A 161 -5.59 -10.87 13.21
N VAL A 162 -5.52 -10.13 14.33
CA VAL A 162 -4.27 -9.50 14.79
C VAL A 162 -3.25 -10.57 15.17
N ASN A 163 -3.67 -11.58 15.94
CA ASN A 163 -2.79 -12.66 16.39
C ASN A 163 -2.23 -13.46 15.20
N ALA A 164 -3.07 -13.74 14.20
CA ALA A 164 -2.70 -14.48 12.99
C ALA A 164 -1.98 -13.65 11.91
N ALA A 165 -1.78 -12.34 12.13
CA ALA A 165 -1.15 -11.46 11.15
C ALA A 165 0.07 -10.70 11.68
N LEU A 166 0.07 -10.28 12.94
CA LEU A 166 1.03 -9.33 13.49
C LEU A 166 1.92 -9.90 14.60
N LEU A 167 1.60 -11.08 15.14
CA LEU A 167 2.39 -11.72 16.20
C LEU A 167 3.43 -12.70 15.65
N GLY A 168 4.55 -12.80 16.36
CA GLY A 168 5.74 -13.54 15.95
C GLY A 168 5.47 -14.97 15.47
N ALA A 169 4.65 -15.71 16.23
CA ALA A 169 4.34 -17.11 15.94
C ALA A 169 3.53 -17.34 14.65
N ALA A 170 2.90 -16.29 14.11
CA ALA A 170 2.07 -16.38 12.90
C ALA A 170 2.80 -15.97 11.62
N HIS A 171 4.03 -15.44 11.73
CA HIS A 171 4.76 -14.94 10.56
C HIS A 171 5.24 -16.08 9.68
N ASP A 172 4.87 -16.01 8.40
CA ASP A 172 5.58 -16.72 7.33
C ASP A 172 6.86 -15.93 7.01
N LEU A 173 7.95 -16.26 7.72
CA LEU A 173 9.23 -15.56 7.62
C LEU A 173 9.84 -15.65 6.22
N GLU A 174 9.64 -16.75 5.51
CA GLU A 174 10.13 -16.91 4.14
C GLU A 174 9.39 -15.99 3.17
N ALA A 175 8.06 -15.88 3.29
CA ALA A 175 7.29 -14.94 2.48
C ALA A 175 7.59 -13.48 2.83
N LEU A 176 7.79 -13.15 4.11
CA LEU A 176 8.21 -11.82 4.55
C LEU A 176 9.59 -11.47 3.98
N GLU A 177 10.55 -12.39 4.08
CA GLU A 177 11.91 -12.21 3.60
C GLU A 177 11.92 -11.98 2.09
N ARG A 178 11.24 -12.83 1.30
CA ARG A 178 11.11 -12.64 -0.15
C ARG A 178 10.49 -11.29 -0.51
N HIS A 179 9.52 -10.81 0.28
CA HIS A 179 8.90 -9.50 0.06
C HIS A 179 9.88 -8.35 0.28
N CYS A 180 10.73 -8.46 1.31
CA CYS A 180 11.78 -7.48 1.61
C CYS A 180 12.89 -7.51 0.55
N GLN A 181 13.38 -8.70 0.21
CA GLN A 181 14.42 -8.90 -0.79
C GLN A 181 14.02 -8.32 -2.16
N ALA A 182 12.77 -8.49 -2.58
CA ALA A 182 12.29 -7.88 -3.83
C ALA A 182 12.36 -6.35 -3.83
N ALA A 183 12.06 -5.71 -2.69
CA ALA A 183 12.19 -4.26 -2.55
C ALA A 183 13.66 -3.81 -2.53
N GLU A 184 14.54 -4.57 -1.87
CA GLU A 184 15.98 -4.32 -1.84
C GLU A 184 16.64 -4.48 -3.21
N ASP A 185 16.30 -5.53 -3.95
CA ASP A 185 16.75 -5.74 -5.32
C ASP A 185 16.26 -4.62 -6.24
N SER A 186 14.98 -4.24 -6.16
CA SER A 186 14.43 -3.12 -6.93
C SER A 186 15.17 -1.81 -6.63
N ALA A 187 15.45 -1.54 -5.35
CA ALA A 187 16.22 -0.37 -4.95
C ALA A 187 17.68 -0.42 -5.44
N ALA A 188 18.33 -1.59 -5.40
CA ALA A 188 19.70 -1.79 -5.88
C ALA A 188 19.81 -1.60 -7.40
N LEU A 189 18.86 -2.13 -8.17
CA LEU A 189 18.76 -1.90 -9.62
C LEU A 189 18.61 -0.41 -9.91
N ARG A 190 17.70 0.26 -9.19
CA ARG A 190 17.43 1.69 -9.36
C ARG A 190 18.65 2.55 -9.03
N GLY A 191 19.39 2.19 -7.97
CA GLY A 191 20.58 2.91 -7.53
C GLY A 191 21.73 2.89 -8.54
N GLN A 192 21.80 1.88 -9.41
CA GLN A 192 22.84 1.77 -10.44
C GLN A 192 22.55 2.55 -11.73
N LEU A 193 21.34 3.08 -11.90
CA LEU A 193 20.92 3.69 -13.18
C LEU A 193 21.79 4.89 -13.56
N GLU A 194 21.98 5.84 -12.65
CA GLU A 194 22.67 7.09 -12.97
C GLU A 194 24.14 6.89 -13.32
N GLU A 195 24.84 6.08 -12.53
CA GLU A 195 26.26 5.75 -12.68
C GLU A 195 26.52 5.01 -14.01
N ARG A 196 25.55 4.22 -14.46
CA ARG A 196 25.61 3.51 -15.74
C ARG A 196 25.05 4.31 -16.92
N GLY A 197 24.69 5.58 -16.72
CA GLY A 197 24.17 6.44 -17.78
C GLY A 197 22.78 6.03 -18.28
N LEU A 198 22.00 5.33 -17.45
CA LEU A 198 20.66 4.84 -17.74
C LEU A 198 19.60 5.73 -17.07
N VAL A 199 18.38 5.73 -17.63
CA VAL A 199 17.20 6.37 -17.03
C VAL A 199 16.12 5.35 -16.62
N ALA A 200 16.19 4.14 -17.19
CA ALA A 200 15.33 3.03 -16.83
C ALA A 200 16.01 1.69 -17.16
N PHE A 201 15.56 0.64 -16.47
CA PHE A 201 15.95 -0.74 -16.72
C PHE A 201 14.72 -1.64 -16.70
N VAL A 202 14.62 -2.56 -17.65
CA VAL A 202 13.53 -3.54 -17.76
C VAL A 202 14.14 -4.93 -17.83
N ALA A 203 14.04 -5.70 -16.75
CA ALA A 203 14.59 -7.05 -16.68
C ALA A 203 14.00 -7.98 -17.76
N ASP A 204 14.85 -8.85 -18.31
CA ASP A 204 14.42 -9.98 -19.13
C ASP A 204 13.53 -10.90 -18.28
N GLY A 205 12.46 -11.42 -18.88
CA GLY A 205 11.45 -12.23 -18.17
C GLY A 205 10.30 -11.41 -17.58
N ALA A 206 10.37 -10.07 -17.57
CA ALA A 206 9.33 -9.23 -16.98
C ALA A 206 7.95 -9.43 -17.66
N ARG A 207 6.87 -9.40 -16.85
CA ARG A 207 5.48 -9.55 -17.31
C ARG A 207 4.76 -8.20 -17.22
N LEU A 208 4.85 -7.44 -18.30
CA LEU A 208 4.39 -6.05 -18.36
C LEU A 208 2.86 -5.88 -18.49
N PRO A 209 2.12 -6.71 -19.27
CA PRO A 209 0.67 -6.58 -19.41
C PRO A 209 -0.10 -6.75 -18.10
N ARG A 210 -1.08 -5.87 -17.87
CA ARG A 210 -1.95 -5.90 -16.68
C ARG A 210 -3.27 -6.59 -16.99
N ARG A 211 -4.00 -6.99 -15.96
CA ARG A 211 -5.24 -7.76 -16.06
C ARG A 211 -6.33 -7.00 -16.83
N SER A 212 -6.45 -5.69 -16.58
CA SER A 212 -7.32 -4.80 -17.36
C SER A 212 -6.89 -3.34 -17.23
N GLY A 213 -7.61 -2.42 -17.88
CA GLY A 213 -7.36 -0.98 -17.73
C GLY A 213 -7.67 -0.42 -16.32
N VAL A 214 -8.39 -1.16 -15.49
CA VAL A 214 -8.80 -0.74 -14.12
C VAL A 214 -8.26 -1.67 -13.02
N ASP A 215 -7.60 -2.76 -13.39
CA ASP A 215 -7.02 -3.74 -12.47
C ASP A 215 -5.52 -3.87 -12.76
N ASP A 216 -4.72 -3.27 -11.87
CA ASP A 216 -3.27 -3.22 -12.02
C ASP A 216 -2.60 -4.55 -11.70
N ARG A 217 -3.29 -5.65 -11.40
CA ARG A 217 -2.65 -6.98 -11.24
C ARG A 217 -2.06 -7.49 -12.57
N PRO A 218 -1.07 -8.42 -12.54
CA PRO A 218 -0.53 -8.98 -13.76
C PRO A 218 -1.62 -9.72 -14.55
N SER A 219 -1.50 -9.73 -15.88
CA SER A 219 -2.42 -10.50 -16.72
C SER A 219 -2.35 -11.99 -16.35
N GLY A 220 -3.52 -12.64 -16.26
CA GLY A 220 -3.64 -14.07 -15.94
C GLY A 220 -3.56 -14.99 -17.16
N GLY A 221 -3.56 -14.43 -18.38
CA GLY A 221 -3.45 -15.19 -19.62
C GLY A 221 -2.01 -15.51 -20.00
N GLU A 222 -1.84 -16.12 -21.17
CA GLU A 222 -0.53 -16.27 -21.81
C GLU A 222 0.05 -14.88 -22.11
N VAL A 223 1.23 -14.61 -21.53
CA VAL A 223 1.93 -13.33 -21.64
C VAL A 223 3.31 -13.63 -22.18
N ILE A 224 3.65 -12.97 -23.28
CA ILE A 224 5.02 -12.97 -23.81
C ILE A 224 5.87 -12.19 -22.80
N ALA A 225 6.82 -12.91 -22.19
CA ALA A 225 7.78 -12.31 -21.27
C ALA A 225 8.66 -11.31 -22.05
N PHE A 226 9.05 -10.22 -21.39
CA PHE A 226 9.89 -9.21 -22.02
C PHE A 226 11.28 -9.79 -22.30
N GLU A 227 11.81 -9.51 -23.49
CA GLU A 227 13.17 -9.85 -23.86
C GLU A 227 13.87 -8.62 -24.46
N SER A 228 15.03 -8.30 -23.92
CA SER A 228 15.85 -7.18 -24.34
C SER A 228 16.59 -7.47 -25.65
N PRO A 229 16.66 -6.50 -26.58
CA PRO A 229 17.48 -6.63 -27.77
C PRO A 229 18.97 -6.59 -27.38
N GLY A 230 19.78 -7.43 -28.02
CA GLY A 230 21.21 -7.57 -27.67
C GLY A 230 22.01 -6.27 -27.70
N SER A 231 21.65 -5.31 -28.56
CA SER A 231 22.31 -4.00 -28.67
C SER A 231 22.05 -3.06 -27.49
N LEU A 232 20.98 -3.29 -26.71
CA LEU A 232 20.63 -2.49 -25.53
C LEU A 232 20.57 -3.33 -24.25
N ARG A 233 21.04 -4.59 -24.32
CA ARG A 233 21.10 -5.47 -23.17
C ARG A 233 22.23 -5.03 -22.25
N VAL A 234 21.90 -4.79 -20.99
CA VAL A 234 22.86 -4.51 -19.93
C VAL A 234 22.67 -5.51 -18.80
N THR A 235 23.66 -5.58 -17.92
CA THR A 235 23.60 -6.40 -16.70
C THR A 235 23.75 -5.48 -15.50
N LEU A 236 22.79 -5.57 -14.57
CA LEU A 236 22.81 -4.88 -13.29
C LEU A 236 22.87 -5.91 -12.17
N ASP A 237 23.47 -5.56 -11.04
CA ASP A 237 23.64 -6.49 -9.93
C ASP A 237 22.53 -6.33 -8.89
N THR A 238 22.08 -7.41 -8.29
CA THR A 238 21.16 -7.38 -7.14
C THR A 238 21.75 -8.12 -5.95
N PRO A 239 21.48 -7.67 -4.71
CA PRO A 239 22.01 -8.31 -3.52
C PRO A 239 21.47 -9.73 -3.30
N HIS A 240 20.24 -10.04 -3.74
CA HIS A 240 19.59 -11.33 -3.41
C HIS A 240 19.41 -12.25 -4.61
N ASN A 241 19.17 -11.71 -5.81
CA ASN A 241 18.97 -12.49 -7.03
C ASN A 241 20.19 -12.51 -7.97
N GLY A 242 21.33 -11.95 -7.55
CA GLY A 242 22.55 -11.88 -8.36
C GLY A 242 22.43 -10.96 -9.57
N PRO A 243 23.24 -11.17 -10.62
CA PRO A 243 23.20 -10.35 -11.84
C PRO A 243 21.89 -10.55 -12.62
N VAL A 244 21.27 -9.46 -13.03
CA VAL A 244 20.02 -9.41 -13.80
C VAL A 244 20.30 -8.78 -15.16
N HIS A 245 19.95 -9.51 -16.23
CA HIS A 245 20.01 -9.02 -17.60
C HIS A 245 18.71 -8.34 -18.01
N GLY A 246 18.79 -7.31 -18.84
CA GLY A 246 17.60 -6.61 -19.31
C GLY A 246 17.90 -5.43 -20.22
N LEU A 247 16.84 -4.75 -20.65
CA LEU A 247 16.93 -3.55 -21.47
C LEU A 247 17.41 -2.39 -20.59
N GLY A 248 18.58 -1.83 -20.92
CA GLY A 248 19.03 -0.53 -20.41
C GLY A 248 18.55 0.60 -21.31
N VAL A 249 17.75 1.52 -20.77
CA VAL A 249 17.35 2.73 -21.50
C VAL A 249 18.36 3.84 -21.19
N PRO A 250 19.19 4.27 -22.16
CA PRO A 250 20.23 5.27 -21.90
C PRO A 250 19.66 6.67 -21.72
N LYS A 251 20.44 7.55 -21.09
CA LYS A 251 20.18 9.00 -21.09
C LYS A 251 20.08 9.54 -22.53
N GLY A 252 19.19 10.50 -22.74
CA GLY A 252 18.90 11.08 -24.05
C GLY A 252 17.47 10.80 -24.50
N ILE A 253 17.25 10.79 -25.81
CA ILE A 253 15.93 10.58 -26.42
C ILE A 253 15.82 9.12 -26.88
N THR A 254 14.91 8.37 -26.28
CA THR A 254 14.57 7.00 -26.71
C THR A 254 13.16 6.97 -27.31
N LEU A 255 13.03 6.44 -28.53
CA LEU A 255 11.75 6.30 -29.21
C LEU A 255 11.25 4.84 -29.14
N ILE A 256 10.04 4.64 -28.62
CA ILE A 256 9.36 3.33 -28.62
C ILE A 256 8.35 3.33 -29.77
N VAL A 257 8.71 2.67 -30.87
CA VAL A 257 7.92 2.62 -32.12
C VAL A 257 7.30 1.25 -32.37
N GLY A 258 6.38 1.16 -33.33
CA GLY A 258 5.67 -0.08 -33.70
C GLY A 258 4.17 0.12 -33.97
N GLY A 259 3.52 -0.92 -34.49
CA GLY A 259 2.09 -0.92 -34.83
C GLY A 259 1.14 -0.71 -33.65
N GLY A 260 -0.12 -0.37 -33.93
CA GLY A 260 -1.18 -0.33 -32.92
C GLY A 260 -1.28 -1.66 -32.18
N TYR A 261 -1.51 -1.63 -30.86
CA TYR A 261 -1.64 -2.82 -30.01
C TYR A 261 -0.38 -3.71 -29.87
N HIS A 262 0.79 -3.27 -30.35
CA HIS A 262 2.06 -4.01 -30.20
C HIS A 262 2.79 -3.74 -28.86
N GLY A 263 2.07 -3.45 -27.77
CA GLY A 263 2.67 -3.36 -26.43
C GLY A 263 3.49 -2.10 -26.09
N LYS A 264 3.60 -1.11 -26.98
CA LYS A 264 4.34 0.16 -26.73
C LYS A 264 3.93 0.86 -25.43
N SER A 265 2.63 1.11 -25.28
CA SER A 265 2.09 1.76 -24.08
C SER A 265 2.22 0.87 -22.84
N THR A 266 2.26 -0.45 -23.01
CA THR A 266 2.48 -1.40 -21.92
C THR A 266 3.89 -1.27 -21.37
N LEU A 267 4.90 -1.23 -22.25
CA LEU A 267 6.29 -0.98 -21.87
C LEU A 267 6.45 0.39 -21.20
N LEU A 268 5.92 1.44 -21.82
CA LEU A 268 6.03 2.79 -21.27
C LEU A 268 5.36 2.93 -19.90
N ARG A 269 4.21 2.28 -19.67
CA ARG A 269 3.54 2.27 -18.36
C ARG A 269 4.33 1.51 -17.30
N ALA A 270 5.08 0.47 -17.67
CA ALA A 270 5.95 -0.22 -16.74
C ALA A 270 7.12 0.69 -16.33
N ILE A 271 7.74 1.38 -17.29
CA ILE A 271 8.79 2.37 -17.03
C ILE A 271 8.26 3.54 -16.18
N GLU A 272 7.07 4.05 -16.48
CA GLU A 272 6.39 5.11 -15.72
C GLU A 272 6.25 4.76 -14.22
N ARG A 273 6.06 3.47 -13.89
CA ARG A 273 5.88 3.00 -12.51
C ARG A 273 7.18 2.51 -11.87
N GLY A 274 8.28 2.41 -12.62
CA GLY A 274 9.54 1.82 -12.14
C GLY A 274 10.26 2.59 -11.03
N TYR A 275 9.85 3.84 -10.77
CA TYR A 275 10.34 4.60 -9.61
C TYR A 275 9.79 4.04 -8.29
N LEU A 276 8.77 3.18 -8.34
CA LEU A 276 8.18 2.49 -7.19
C LEU A 276 8.61 1.03 -7.18
N ASP A 277 8.83 0.48 -5.99
CA ASP A 277 9.03 -0.96 -5.84
C ASP A 277 7.68 -1.68 -5.98
N HIS A 278 7.71 -2.86 -6.59
CA HIS A 278 6.53 -3.72 -6.75
C HIS A 278 6.69 -5.00 -5.95
N ILE A 279 5.55 -5.59 -5.57
CA ILE A 279 5.54 -6.86 -4.83
C ILE A 279 6.13 -8.02 -5.65
N PRO A 280 6.67 -9.05 -4.99
CA PRO A 280 7.03 -10.30 -5.66
C PRO A 280 5.86 -10.87 -6.47
N GLY A 281 6.13 -11.31 -7.70
CA GLY A 281 5.12 -11.89 -8.59
C GLY A 281 4.26 -10.85 -9.33
N ASP A 282 4.55 -9.55 -9.19
CA ASP A 282 3.89 -8.50 -9.96
C ASP A 282 4.22 -8.58 -11.46
N GLY A 283 5.38 -9.13 -11.80
CA GLY A 283 5.97 -9.12 -13.14
C GLY A 283 6.75 -7.85 -13.48
N ARG A 284 6.76 -6.85 -12.59
CA ARG A 284 7.46 -5.56 -12.76
C ARG A 284 8.38 -5.21 -11.58
N GLU A 285 8.60 -6.14 -10.64
CA GLU A 285 9.45 -5.96 -9.46
C GLU A 285 10.89 -5.54 -9.81
N GLN A 286 11.40 -5.99 -10.95
CA GLN A 286 12.72 -5.64 -11.48
C GLN A 286 12.65 -4.68 -12.69
N VAL A 287 11.55 -3.94 -12.83
CA VAL A 287 11.42 -2.84 -13.79
C VAL A 287 11.57 -1.54 -13.04
N VAL A 288 12.67 -0.83 -13.28
CA VAL A 288 13.04 0.37 -12.50
C VAL A 288 13.25 1.59 -13.39
N SER A 289 12.99 2.77 -12.84
CA SER A 289 13.25 4.06 -13.47
C SER A 289 13.71 5.08 -12.43
N LEU A 290 14.33 6.16 -12.88
CA LEU A 290 14.77 7.24 -12.01
C LEU A 290 13.60 7.82 -11.20
N GLY A 291 13.88 8.22 -9.96
CA GLY A 291 12.88 8.79 -9.04
C GLY A 291 12.20 10.06 -9.55
N GLU A 292 12.86 10.77 -10.45
CA GLU A 292 12.39 12.04 -11.03
C GLU A 292 11.63 11.85 -12.34
N ALA A 293 11.37 10.61 -12.78
CA ALA A 293 10.66 10.35 -14.02
C ALA A 293 9.23 10.89 -13.97
N VAL A 294 8.90 11.83 -14.88
CA VAL A 294 7.55 12.40 -15.02
C VAL A 294 6.95 12.00 -16.36
N LYS A 295 5.74 11.46 -16.31
CA LYS A 295 4.93 11.25 -17.52
C LYS A 295 4.16 12.52 -17.86
N ILE A 296 4.49 13.11 -19.01
CA ILE A 296 3.78 14.25 -19.57
C ILE A 296 2.63 13.76 -20.46
N ARG A 297 1.50 14.46 -20.41
CA ARG A 297 0.34 14.28 -21.30
C ARG A 297 -0.39 15.61 -21.46
N ALA A 298 -1.17 15.75 -22.53
CA ALA A 298 -2.15 16.83 -22.61
C ALA A 298 -3.21 16.67 -21.49
N GLU A 299 -3.57 17.79 -20.89
CA GLU A 299 -4.53 17.93 -19.80
C GLU A 299 -5.32 19.23 -20.02
N ASP A 300 -6.21 19.21 -21.01
CA ASP A 300 -6.97 20.39 -21.41
C ASP A 300 -7.91 20.87 -20.29
N GLY A 301 -7.98 22.19 -20.08
CA GLY A 301 -8.86 22.81 -19.08
C GLY A 301 -8.31 22.82 -17.66
N ARG A 302 -7.04 22.44 -17.43
CA ARG A 302 -6.37 22.68 -16.14
C ARG A 302 -6.05 24.15 -15.94
N SER A 303 -6.04 24.58 -14.69
CA SER A 303 -5.48 25.88 -14.34
C SER A 303 -3.95 25.87 -14.38
N VAL A 304 -3.38 27.02 -14.68
CA VAL A 304 -1.94 27.32 -14.64
C VAL A 304 -1.76 28.66 -13.95
N VAL A 305 -0.76 28.80 -13.10
CA VAL A 305 -0.54 30.05 -12.34
C VAL A 305 0.95 30.37 -12.32
N GLY A 306 1.32 31.46 -12.99
CA GLY A 306 2.67 32.04 -12.95
C GLY A 306 3.76 31.10 -13.48
N THR A 307 3.47 30.30 -14.50
CA THR A 307 4.45 29.34 -15.07
C THR A 307 5.12 29.94 -16.30
N ASP A 308 6.44 29.83 -16.39
CA ASP A 308 7.18 30.15 -17.61
C ASP A 308 7.01 29.02 -18.64
N ILE A 309 6.37 29.35 -19.75
CA ILE A 309 6.14 28.47 -20.90
C ILE A 309 6.82 28.99 -22.17
N SER A 310 7.67 30.00 -22.04
CA SER A 310 8.26 30.74 -23.18
C SER A 310 9.13 29.85 -24.09
N MET A 311 9.71 28.78 -23.53
CA MET A 311 10.45 27.74 -24.29
C MET A 311 9.59 26.89 -25.24
N PHE A 312 8.26 26.93 -25.13
CA PHE A 312 7.34 26.16 -25.98
C PHE A 312 6.34 27.05 -26.72
N ILE A 313 5.94 28.17 -26.13
CA ILE A 313 4.94 29.09 -26.65
C ILE A 313 5.47 30.51 -26.48
N GLU A 314 5.80 31.18 -27.59
CA GLU A 314 6.34 32.54 -27.57
C GLU A 314 5.23 33.61 -27.56
N ASN A 315 4.29 33.52 -28.50
CA ASN A 315 3.30 34.58 -28.76
C ASN A 315 1.87 34.05 -28.57
N LEU A 316 1.17 34.56 -27.55
CA LEU A 316 -0.24 34.28 -27.32
C LEU A 316 -1.16 35.36 -27.93
N PRO A 317 -2.33 34.97 -28.47
CA PRO A 317 -3.37 35.92 -28.85
C PRO A 317 -3.76 36.79 -27.65
N GLY A 318 -3.69 38.11 -27.78
CA GLY A 318 -3.93 39.05 -26.68
C GLY A 318 -2.67 39.59 -25.99
N GLY A 319 -1.47 39.13 -26.39
CA GLY A 319 -0.21 39.65 -25.86
C GLY A 319 0.07 39.25 -24.42
N GLU A 320 -0.49 38.12 -23.98
CA GLU A 320 -0.27 37.58 -22.65
C GLU A 320 1.21 37.20 -22.44
N ASP A 321 1.72 37.40 -21.22
CA ASP A 321 3.11 37.12 -20.85
C ASP A 321 3.35 35.61 -20.67
N THR A 322 4.10 35.03 -21.59
CA THR A 322 4.45 33.60 -21.60
C THR A 322 5.53 33.24 -20.58
N THR A 323 6.25 34.21 -20.00
CA THR A 323 7.21 33.98 -18.92
C THR A 323 6.54 33.82 -17.55
N ARG A 324 5.26 34.24 -17.44
CA ARG A 324 4.45 34.15 -16.22
C ARG A 324 2.99 33.79 -16.54
N PHE A 325 2.81 32.83 -17.42
CA PHE A 325 1.50 32.45 -17.95
C PHE A 325 0.55 31.96 -16.86
N SER A 326 -0.72 32.39 -16.94
CA SER A 326 -1.78 31.98 -16.01
C SER A 326 -3.11 31.80 -16.73
N THR A 327 -3.85 30.74 -16.40
CA THR A 327 -5.21 30.47 -16.90
C THR A 327 -6.00 29.68 -15.86
N THR A 328 -7.33 29.78 -15.88
CA THR A 328 -8.24 29.18 -14.89
C THR A 328 -8.99 27.98 -15.43
#